data_AF-A0A7X7QG12-F1
#
_entry.id   AF-A0A7X7QG12-F1
#
_cell.length_a   1.000
_cell.length_b   1.000
_cell.length_c   1.000
_cell.angle_alpha   90.00
_cell.angle_beta   90.00
_cell.angle_gamma   90.00
#
_symmetry.space_group_name_H-M   'P 1'
#
loop_
_entity.id
_entity.type
_entity.pdbx_description
1 polymer ?
#
loop_
_entity_poly.entity_id
_entity_poly.type
_entity_poly.pdbx_seq_one_letter_code
_entity_poly.pdbx_strand_id
1 'polypeptide(L)'
;MKHSISKHLRQAKRRIERRLDKNDNRGCDRPIMTASSIHYEIAGRTRATAHGSIGAMHLLVQKLGLDRAINEGLGLLRIHLPYHDSDHVLNIAYNLLAGGTCLEHLELLRSDEAYFDALGARRVPDPTTAGDYCFGPHAPLTAPSATEFEMKH
;
A
#
# COMPACT_ATOMS: atom_id res chain seq x y z
N MET A 1 -20.60 13.87 21.75
CA MET A 1 -19.86 13.97 20.46
C MET A 1 -18.53 13.21 20.43
N LYS A 2 -17.63 13.32 21.44
CA LYS A 2 -16.32 12.62 21.46
C LYS A 2 -16.40 11.08 21.31
N HIS A 3 -17.42 10.43 21.88
CA HIS A 3 -17.56 8.96 21.80
C HIS A 3 -17.88 8.40 20.39
N SER A 4 -18.50 9.20 19.51
CA SER A 4 -18.83 8.77 18.14
C SER A 4 -17.55 8.67 17.28
N ILE A 5 -16.65 9.64 17.40
CA ILE A 5 -15.37 9.68 16.70
C ILE A 5 -14.49 8.52 17.15
N SER A 6 -14.37 8.29 18.47
CA SER A 6 -13.59 7.16 19.00
C SER A 6 -14.18 5.79 18.63
N LYS A 7 -15.49 5.69 18.38
CA LYS A 7 -16.13 4.46 17.89
C LYS A 7 -15.82 4.24 16.41
N HIS A 8 -15.88 5.30 15.59
CA HIS A 8 -15.51 5.26 14.18
C HIS A 8 -14.04 4.88 13.97
N LEU A 9 -13.11 5.50 14.70
CA LEU A 9 -11.68 5.19 14.63
C LEU A 9 -11.39 3.73 15.03
N ARG A 10 -12.07 3.22 16.07
CA ARG A 10 -11.95 1.80 16.46
C ARG A 10 -12.51 0.85 15.42
N GLN A 11 -13.58 1.22 14.72
CA GLN A 11 -14.12 0.42 13.63
C GLN A 11 -13.20 0.43 12.41
N ALA A 12 -12.67 1.60 12.03
CA ALA A 12 -11.69 1.72 10.95
C ALA A 12 -10.43 0.88 11.26
N LYS A 13 -9.88 1.00 12.48
CA LYS A 13 -8.76 0.17 12.94
C LYS A 13 -9.06 -1.33 12.82
N ARG A 14 -10.23 -1.78 13.30
CA ARG A 14 -10.65 -3.20 13.16
C ARG A 14 -10.84 -3.64 11.72
N ARG A 15 -11.30 -2.76 10.82
CA ARG A 15 -11.42 -3.06 9.39
C ARG A 15 -10.05 -3.19 8.74
N ILE A 16 -9.13 -2.29 9.06
CA ILE A 16 -7.73 -2.33 8.63
C ILE A 16 -7.06 -3.61 9.13
N GLU A 17 -7.19 -3.95 10.41
CA GLU A 17 -6.65 -5.19 11.00
C GLU A 17 -7.18 -6.46 10.31
N ARG A 18 -8.48 -6.52 9.99
CA ARG A 18 -9.06 -7.65 9.23
C ARG A 18 -8.56 -7.73 7.79
N ARG A 19 -8.31 -6.58 7.16
CA ARG A 19 -7.79 -6.51 5.79
C ARG A 19 -6.29 -6.86 5.72
N LEU A 20 -5.55 -6.61 6.79
CA LEU A 20 -4.12 -6.92 6.97
C LEU A 20 -3.84 -8.37 7.40
N ASP A 21 -4.86 -9.23 7.49
CA ASP A 21 -4.65 -10.64 7.84
C ASP A 21 -3.67 -11.28 6.84
N LYS A 22 -2.50 -11.65 7.36
CA LYS A 22 -1.39 -12.19 6.56
C LYS A 22 -1.72 -13.57 5.98
N ASN A 23 -2.72 -14.25 6.52
CA ASN A 23 -3.10 -15.60 6.11
C ASN A 23 -4.20 -15.64 5.03
N ASP A 24 -4.81 -14.51 4.66
CA ASP A 24 -5.81 -14.45 3.56
C ASP A 24 -5.14 -14.17 2.21
N ASN A 25 -4.95 -15.23 1.41
CA ASN A 25 -4.34 -15.18 0.08
C ASN A 25 -5.34 -15.18 -1.09
N ARG A 26 -6.62 -14.87 -0.84
CA ARG A 26 -7.62 -14.80 -1.93
C ARG A 26 -7.39 -13.56 -2.80
N GLY A 27 -7.43 -13.74 -4.12
CA GLY A 27 -7.33 -12.65 -5.10
C GLY A 27 -5.90 -12.29 -5.54
N CYS A 28 -4.91 -13.15 -5.28
CA CYS A 28 -3.52 -12.97 -5.71
C CYS A 28 -3.23 -13.47 -7.13
N ASP A 29 -4.28 -13.84 -7.90
CA ASP A 29 -4.22 -14.19 -9.31
C ASP A 29 -4.14 -12.96 -10.24
N ARG A 30 -4.28 -11.77 -9.66
CA ARG A 30 -4.24 -10.45 -10.30
C ARG A 30 -3.65 -9.43 -9.32
N PRO A 31 -3.15 -8.27 -9.81
CA PRO A 31 -2.71 -7.16 -8.96
C PRO A 31 -3.72 -6.86 -7.86
N ILE A 32 -3.26 -6.60 -6.64
CA ILE A 32 -4.17 -6.32 -5.50
C ILE A 32 -4.89 -4.98 -5.70
N MET A 33 -4.23 -4.05 -6.37
CA MET A 33 -4.79 -2.75 -6.74
C MET A 33 -5.67 -2.93 -7.99
N THR A 34 -6.99 -3.01 -7.79
CA THR A 34 -7.96 -3.46 -8.82
C THR A 34 -9.04 -2.44 -9.15
N ALA A 35 -8.95 -1.19 -8.66
CA ALA A 35 -10.03 -0.20 -8.69
C ALA A 35 -10.87 -0.24 -9.99
N SER A 36 -12.18 -0.49 -9.89
CA SER A 36 -13.05 -0.67 -11.07
C SER A 36 -14.19 0.36 -11.16
N SER A 37 -14.55 1.03 -10.06
CA SER A 37 -15.42 2.22 -10.10
C SER A 37 -15.37 2.95 -8.76
N ILE A 38 -14.76 4.14 -8.73
CA ILE A 38 -14.80 4.98 -7.54
C ILE A 38 -16.03 5.88 -7.67
N HIS A 39 -17.05 5.62 -6.85
CA HIS A 39 -18.14 6.58 -6.67
C HIS A 39 -17.58 7.82 -5.97
N TYR A 40 -17.34 8.87 -6.76
CA TYR A 40 -16.95 10.18 -6.27
C TYR A 40 -18.13 10.80 -5.51
N GLU A 41 -18.26 10.51 -4.21
CA GLU A 41 -19.15 11.27 -3.35
C GLU A 41 -18.34 12.47 -2.80
N ILE A 42 -18.79 13.68 -3.13
CA ILE A 42 -18.18 14.93 -2.64
C ILE A 42 -18.51 15.06 -1.14
N ALA A 43 -17.81 14.29 -0.30
CA ALA A 43 -17.93 14.33 1.14
C ALA A 43 -16.60 14.78 1.76
N GLY A 44 -16.57 16.01 2.28
CA GLY A 44 -15.47 16.52 3.11
C GLY A 44 -14.22 16.95 2.34
N ARG A 45 -14.12 18.26 2.13
CA ARG A 45 -13.14 19.04 1.32
C ARG A 45 -11.64 18.68 1.46
N THR A 46 -11.22 17.92 2.47
CA THR A 46 -9.82 17.53 2.70
C THR A 46 -9.51 16.05 2.43
N ARG A 47 -10.47 15.15 2.59
CA ARG A 47 -10.25 13.71 2.36
C ARG A 47 -10.43 13.34 0.88
N ALA A 48 -11.23 14.12 0.16
CA ALA A 48 -11.49 13.95 -1.27
C ALA A 48 -10.34 14.38 -2.20
N THR A 49 -9.43 15.26 -1.76
CA THR A 49 -8.42 15.86 -2.66
C THR A 49 -7.16 15.02 -2.82
N ALA A 50 -6.60 14.50 -1.72
CA ALA A 50 -5.39 13.68 -1.77
C ALA A 50 -5.66 12.27 -2.32
N HIS A 51 -6.74 11.61 -1.87
CA HIS A 51 -7.01 10.21 -2.23
C HIS A 51 -7.89 10.04 -3.48
N GLY A 52 -8.74 11.02 -3.80
CA GLY A 52 -9.52 10.99 -5.03
C GLY A 52 -8.64 11.07 -6.29
N SER A 53 -7.58 11.87 -6.25
CA SER A 53 -6.60 11.98 -7.34
C SER A 53 -5.78 10.70 -7.52
N ILE A 54 -5.42 10.01 -6.43
CA ILE A 54 -4.76 8.70 -6.47
C ILE A 54 -5.63 7.68 -7.21
N GLY A 55 -6.93 7.63 -6.87
CA GLY A 55 -7.87 6.75 -7.56
C GLY A 55 -7.99 7.03 -9.06
N ALA A 56 -8.08 8.29 -9.45
CA ALA A 56 -8.10 8.68 -10.86
C ALA A 56 -6.80 8.32 -11.59
N MET A 57 -5.64 8.52 -10.95
CA MET A 57 -4.35 8.12 -11.49
C MET A 57 -4.26 6.61 -11.66
N HIS A 58 -4.76 5.84 -10.70
CA HIS A 58 -4.77 4.37 -10.79
C HIS A 58 -5.64 3.86 -11.94
N LEU A 59 -6.81 4.47 -12.16
CA LEU A 59 -7.64 4.16 -13.34
C LEU A 59 -6.93 4.48 -14.66
N LEU A 60 -6.15 5.57 -14.71
CA LEU A 60 -5.35 5.90 -15.90
C LEU A 60 -4.27 4.84 -16.15
N VAL A 61 -3.55 4.42 -15.10
CA VAL A 61 -2.54 3.36 -15.17
C VAL A 61 -3.13 2.08 -15.76
N GLN A 62 -4.29 1.63 -15.26
CA GLN A 62 -4.98 0.45 -15.78
C GLN A 62 -5.44 0.62 -17.24
N LYS A 63 -5.99 1.79 -17.61
CA LYS A 63 -6.44 2.06 -18.99
C LYS A 63 -5.30 2.05 -20.00
N LEU A 64 -4.10 2.47 -19.58
CA LEU A 64 -2.89 2.44 -20.39
C LEU A 64 -2.23 1.05 -20.39
N GLY A 65 -2.69 0.13 -19.55
CA GLY A 65 -2.06 -1.18 -19.35
C GLY A 65 -0.65 -1.07 -18.73
N LEU A 66 -0.37 0.03 -18.02
CA LEU A 66 0.96 0.28 -17.47
C LEU A 66 1.27 -0.68 -16.31
N ASP A 67 0.27 -1.04 -15.51
CA ASP A 67 0.37 -2.09 -14.49
C ASP A 67 0.83 -3.43 -15.11
N ARG A 68 0.21 -3.82 -16.23
CA ARG A 68 0.60 -5.03 -16.96
C ARG A 68 2.01 -4.92 -17.54
N ALA A 69 2.34 -3.79 -18.16
CA ALA A 69 3.66 -3.55 -18.73
C ALA A 69 4.77 -3.60 -17.66
N ILE A 70 4.51 -3.09 -16.46
CA ILE A 70 5.44 -3.19 -15.32
C ILE A 70 5.63 -4.66 -14.91
N ASN A 71 4.54 -5.41 -14.77
CA ASN A 71 4.59 -6.83 -14.40
C ASN A 71 5.36 -7.68 -15.42
N GLU A 72 5.18 -7.41 -16.71
CA GLU A 72 5.88 -8.13 -17.78
C GLU A 72 7.35 -7.69 -17.92
N GLY A 73 7.66 -6.43 -17.60
CA GLY A 73 8.99 -5.84 -17.79
C GLY A 73 9.97 -6.04 -16.64
N LEU A 74 9.51 -6.14 -15.39
CA LEU A 74 10.37 -6.29 -14.22
C LEU A 74 10.71 -7.75 -13.92
N GLY A 75 9.70 -8.61 -13.73
CA GLY A 75 9.88 -10.02 -13.38
C GLY A 75 10.74 -10.23 -12.12
N LEU A 76 10.69 -9.29 -11.17
CA LEU A 76 11.57 -9.27 -9.99
C LEU A 76 11.10 -10.24 -8.90
N LEU A 77 9.78 -10.45 -8.78
CA LEU A 77 9.22 -11.40 -7.83
C LEU A 77 9.52 -12.85 -8.23
N ARG A 78 10.34 -13.54 -7.42
CA ARG A 78 10.56 -14.98 -7.54
C ARG A 78 9.52 -15.81 -6.79
N ILE A 79 9.23 -15.46 -5.53
CA ILE A 79 8.09 -15.95 -4.74
C ILE A 79 7.86 -14.92 -3.62
N HIS A 80 6.76 -14.16 -3.67
CA HIS A 80 6.09 -13.57 -2.50
C HIS A 80 4.70 -13.09 -2.92
N LEU A 81 3.76 -14.03 -2.99
CA LEU A 81 2.33 -13.71 -2.93
C LEU A 81 2.12 -12.92 -1.62
N PRO A 82 1.39 -11.81 -1.66
CA PRO A 82 0.22 -11.60 -2.54
C PRO A 82 0.37 -10.55 -3.65
N TYR A 83 1.49 -9.84 -3.71
CA TYR A 83 1.62 -8.63 -4.52
C TYR A 83 2.25 -8.95 -5.88
N HIS A 84 1.90 -8.16 -6.88
CA HIS A 84 2.59 -8.13 -8.17
C HIS A 84 3.64 -7.00 -8.21
N ASP A 85 4.62 -7.08 -9.11
CA ASP A 85 5.67 -6.05 -9.28
C ASP A 85 5.05 -4.65 -9.43
N SER A 86 3.94 -4.56 -10.17
CA SER A 86 3.17 -3.34 -10.35
C SER A 86 2.60 -2.79 -9.04
N ASP A 87 2.15 -3.64 -8.11
CA ASP A 87 1.62 -3.19 -6.82
C ASP A 87 2.72 -2.48 -6.02
N HIS A 88 3.97 -2.95 -6.09
CA HIS A 88 5.10 -2.31 -5.41
C HIS A 88 5.48 -0.97 -6.03
N VAL A 89 5.69 -0.97 -7.35
CA VAL A 89 6.10 0.23 -8.08
C VAL A 89 5.05 1.33 -7.96
N LEU A 90 3.78 0.98 -8.15
CA LEU A 90 2.69 1.95 -8.10
C LEU A 90 2.46 2.47 -6.68
N ASN A 91 2.61 1.63 -5.65
CA ASN A 91 2.47 2.06 -4.26
C ASN A 91 3.58 3.07 -3.87
N ILE A 92 4.83 2.88 -4.35
CA ILE A 92 5.91 3.86 -4.19
C ILE A 92 5.58 5.17 -4.92
N ALA A 93 5.10 5.09 -6.17
CA ALA A 93 4.73 6.26 -6.94
C ALA A 93 3.57 7.05 -6.30
N TYR A 94 2.58 6.35 -5.74
CA TYR A 94 1.44 6.97 -5.08
C TYR A 94 1.80 7.58 -3.73
N ASN A 95 2.79 7.02 -3.03
CA ASN A 95 3.38 7.66 -1.86
C ASN A 95 3.92 9.06 -2.19
N LEU A 96 4.67 9.18 -3.28
CA LEU A 96 5.19 10.47 -3.75
C LEU A 96 4.04 11.42 -4.16
N LEU A 97 3.04 10.91 -4.88
CA LEU A 97 1.88 11.70 -5.29
C LEU A 97 1.06 12.20 -4.10
N ALA A 98 1.01 11.43 -3.02
CA ALA A 98 0.38 11.81 -1.75
C ALA A 98 1.23 12.80 -0.92
N GLY A 99 2.40 13.23 -1.42
CA GLY A 99 3.31 14.14 -0.74
C GLY A 99 4.31 13.45 0.19
N GLY A 100 4.42 12.13 0.12
CA GLY A 100 5.44 11.37 0.83
C GLY A 100 6.84 11.65 0.28
N THR A 101 7.85 11.59 1.15
CA THR A 101 9.25 11.90 0.81
C THR A 101 10.20 10.75 1.11
N CYS A 102 9.73 9.70 1.81
CA CYS A 102 10.50 8.51 2.15
C CYS A 102 9.58 7.27 2.18
N LEU A 103 10.16 6.07 2.19
CA LEU A 103 9.42 4.81 2.12
C LEU A 103 8.58 4.56 3.38
N GLU A 104 9.04 5.02 4.53
CA GLU A 104 8.35 4.88 5.82
C GLU A 104 6.97 5.55 5.81
N HIS A 105 6.78 6.57 4.96
CA HIS A 105 5.47 7.21 4.79
C HIS A 105 4.42 6.25 4.19
N LEU A 106 4.83 5.13 3.59
CA LEU A 106 3.90 4.06 3.19
C LEU A 106 3.13 3.48 4.39
N GLU A 107 3.66 3.53 5.62
CA GLU A 107 2.91 3.08 6.80
C GLU A 107 1.70 3.97 7.12
N LEU A 108 1.79 5.26 6.77
CA LEU A 108 0.65 6.17 6.89
C LEU A 108 -0.46 5.76 5.92
N LEU A 109 -0.10 5.44 4.68
CA LEU A 109 -1.02 4.99 3.64
C LEU A 109 -1.61 3.60 3.94
N ARG A 110 -0.84 2.70 4.55
CA ARG A 110 -1.29 1.38 5.02
C ARG A 110 -2.31 1.43 6.17
N SER A 111 -2.46 2.60 6.77
CA SER A 111 -3.47 2.85 7.80
C SER A 111 -4.61 3.75 7.31
N ASP A 112 -4.64 4.13 6.02
CA ASP A 112 -5.66 5.01 5.45
C ASP A 112 -6.71 4.21 4.66
N GLU A 113 -7.92 4.16 5.22
CA GLU A 113 -9.07 3.51 4.59
C GLU A 113 -9.47 4.18 3.26
N ALA A 114 -9.32 5.51 3.12
CA ALA A 114 -9.63 6.21 1.87
C ALA A 114 -8.64 5.87 0.75
N TYR A 115 -7.37 5.62 1.10
CA TYR A 115 -6.37 5.15 0.14
C TYR A 115 -6.73 3.76 -0.39
N PHE A 116 -7.10 2.83 0.48
CA PHE A 116 -7.55 1.49 0.10
C PHE A 116 -8.79 1.52 -0.78
N ASP A 117 -9.78 2.33 -0.41
CA ASP A 117 -11.01 2.44 -1.18
C ASP A 117 -10.75 3.08 -2.56
N ALA A 118 -9.84 4.06 -2.65
CA ALA A 118 -9.42 4.66 -3.92
C ALA A 118 -8.69 3.67 -4.85
N LEU A 119 -7.92 2.74 -4.28
CA LEU A 119 -7.21 1.72 -5.05
C LEU A 119 -8.03 0.44 -5.31
N GLY A 120 -9.22 0.34 -4.72
CA GLY A 120 -9.97 -0.92 -4.70
C GLY A 120 -9.17 -2.06 -4.07
N ALA A 121 -8.25 -1.74 -3.16
CA ALA A 121 -7.28 -2.66 -2.60
C ALA A 121 -7.67 -3.08 -1.19
N ARG A 122 -7.45 -4.36 -0.85
CA ARG A 122 -7.56 -4.82 0.54
C ARG A 122 -6.35 -4.40 1.37
N ARG A 123 -5.15 -4.49 0.79
CA ARG A 123 -3.86 -4.16 1.41
C ARG A 123 -2.91 -3.63 0.34
N VAL A 124 -1.87 -2.95 0.77
CA VAL A 124 -0.79 -2.44 -0.10
C VAL A 124 0.57 -2.85 0.47
N PRO A 125 1.64 -2.94 -0.33
CA PRO A 125 2.98 -3.30 0.14
C PRO A 125 3.48 -2.44 1.32
N ASP A 126 4.25 -3.04 2.24
CA ASP A 126 4.93 -2.30 3.32
C ASP A 126 6.25 -1.67 2.85
N PRO A 127 6.79 -0.68 3.59
CA PRO A 127 8.04 -0.01 3.24
C PRO A 127 9.22 -0.98 3.05
N THR A 128 9.28 -2.04 3.85
CA THR A 128 10.36 -3.03 3.78
C THR A 128 10.30 -3.78 2.45
N THR A 129 9.09 -4.19 2.05
CA THR A 129 8.86 -4.83 0.75
C THR A 129 9.02 -3.87 -0.43
N ALA A 130 8.73 -2.58 -0.23
CA ALA A 130 9.03 -1.54 -1.22
C ALA A 130 10.54 -1.30 -1.37
N GLY A 131 11.31 -1.49 -0.29
CA GLY A 131 12.76 -1.37 -0.27
C GLY A 131 13.45 -2.27 -1.29
N ASP A 132 12.95 -3.50 -1.46
CA ASP A 132 13.47 -4.48 -2.43
C ASP A 132 13.42 -3.97 -3.90
N TYR A 133 12.56 -2.99 -4.19
CA TYR A 133 12.42 -2.37 -5.52
C TYR A 133 13.26 -1.11 -5.68
N CYS A 134 13.66 -0.48 -4.58
CA CYS A 134 14.51 0.72 -4.59
C CYS A 134 16.00 0.38 -4.51
N PHE A 135 16.34 -0.69 -3.79
CA PHE A 135 17.69 -1.17 -3.59
C PHE A 135 17.69 -2.63 -4.03
N GLY A 136 18.33 -2.94 -5.16
CA GLY A 136 18.31 -4.27 -5.76
C GLY A 136 18.78 -5.41 -4.82
N PRO A 137 18.87 -6.67 -5.30
CA PRO A 137 19.05 -7.88 -4.47
C PRO A 137 20.34 -7.99 -3.64
N HIS A 138 21.12 -6.91 -3.55
CA HIS A 138 22.34 -6.77 -2.76
C HIS A 138 22.26 -5.72 -1.65
N ALA A 139 21.09 -5.16 -1.32
CA ALA A 139 20.95 -4.42 -0.07
C ALA A 139 20.92 -5.43 1.09
N PRO A 140 21.93 -5.48 1.96
CA PRO A 140 21.87 -6.40 3.09
C PRO A 140 20.75 -5.92 4.01
N LEU A 141 19.71 -6.74 4.13
CA LEU A 141 18.77 -6.71 5.25
C LEU A 141 19.55 -7.09 6.52
N THR A 142 20.42 -6.21 7.01
CA THR A 142 20.87 -6.27 8.39
C THR A 142 19.71 -5.76 9.25
N ALA A 143 18.74 -6.64 9.47
CA ALA A 143 18.00 -6.58 10.73
C ALA A 143 19.04 -6.84 11.83
N PRO A 144 19.19 -5.97 12.85
CA PRO A 144 20.01 -6.32 14.00
C PRO A 144 19.41 -7.59 14.61
N SER A 145 20.18 -8.66 14.62
CA SER A 145 19.85 -9.85 15.39
C SER A 145 19.67 -9.42 16.86
N ALA A 146 18.61 -9.91 17.50
CA ALA A 146 18.25 -9.62 18.89
C ALA A 146 19.26 -10.12 19.95
N THR A 147 20.54 -10.30 19.57
CA THR A 147 21.64 -10.79 20.40
C THR A 147 22.68 -9.73 20.74
N GLU A 148 22.55 -8.48 20.27
CA GLU A 148 23.53 -7.41 20.54
C GLU A 148 23.16 -6.44 21.68
N PHE A 149 22.11 -6.73 22.47
CA PHE A 149 21.68 -5.88 23.60
C PHE A 149 22.13 -6.37 24.99
N GLU A 150 22.91 -7.45 25.09
CA GLU A 150 23.58 -7.84 26.34
C GLU A 150 25.09 -7.91 26.13
N MET A 151 25.79 -6.80 26.38
CA MET A 151 27.12 -6.75 27.01
C MET A 151 27.68 -5.32 27.00
N LYS A 152 26.98 -4.42 27.69
CA LYS A 152 27.64 -3.31 28.37
C LYS A 152 27.02 -3.18 29.73
N HIS A 153 27.61 -3.83 30.72
CA HIS A 153 27.84 -3.35 32.09
C HIS A 153 29.11 -4.04 32.59
#